data_AF-A0A965J5K7-F1
#
_entry.id   AF-A0A965J5K7-F1
#
_cell.length_a   1.000
_cell.length_b   1.000
_cell.length_c   1.000
_cell.angle_alpha   90.00
_cell.angle_beta   90.00
_cell.angle_gamma   90.00
#
_symmetry.space_group_name_H-M   'P 1'
#
loop_
_entity.id
_entity.type
_entity.pdbx_description
1 polymer ?
#
loop_
_entity_poly.entity_id
_entity_poly.type
_entity_poly.pdbx_seq_one_letter_code
_entity_poly.pdbx_strand_id
1 'polypeptide(L)'
;MKKTANLATQLNGFANGLILDSAGNNNECFNFYDWFCKDSSLQRKSWNLMKKVKTFLKHNPQIDILETYVFFKNNCPMRGPLYDDFRICDVTTGNVLYTVIPKCGHSGLAEIWGRENDFKGPIKTAETFSKLFR
;
A
#
# COMPACT_ATOMS: atom_id res chain seq x y z
N MET A 1 3.15 -20.72 -13.60
CA MET A 1 3.07 -19.63 -12.60
C MET A 1 2.09 -18.59 -13.10
N LYS A 2 1.11 -18.19 -12.27
CA LYS A 2 0.23 -17.05 -12.59
C LYS A 2 1.13 -15.82 -12.74
N LYS A 3 1.00 -15.07 -13.83
CA LYS A 3 1.83 -13.90 -14.10
C LYS A 3 1.42 -12.79 -13.12
N THR A 4 2.27 -12.48 -12.14
CA THR A 4 2.05 -11.37 -11.21
C THR A 4 2.30 -10.07 -11.97
N ALA A 5 1.33 -9.15 -11.95
CA ALA A 5 1.57 -7.78 -12.42
C ALA A 5 2.47 -7.07 -11.42
N ASN A 6 3.63 -6.63 -11.88
CA ASN A 6 4.55 -5.87 -11.06
C ASN A 6 4.08 -4.41 -10.87
N LEU A 7 4.76 -3.70 -9.98
CA LEU A 7 4.42 -2.35 -9.57
C LEU A 7 4.52 -1.37 -10.73
N ALA A 8 5.46 -1.58 -11.67
CA ALA A 8 5.52 -0.83 -12.92
C ALA A 8 4.21 -0.99 -13.73
N THR A 9 3.70 -2.21 -13.87
CA THR A 9 2.41 -2.49 -14.52
C THR A 9 1.26 -1.77 -13.80
N GLN A 10 1.22 -1.84 -12.47
CA GLN A 10 0.18 -1.18 -11.68
C GLN A 10 0.24 0.35 -11.78
N LEU A 11 1.44 0.94 -11.80
CA LEU A 11 1.65 2.38 -11.99
C LEU A 11 1.23 2.85 -13.40
N ASN A 12 1.52 2.06 -14.42
CA ASN A 12 1.08 2.33 -15.79
C ASN A 12 -0.45 2.25 -15.89
N GLY A 13 -1.08 1.24 -15.27
CA GLY A 13 -2.54 1.16 -15.16
C GLY A 13 -3.12 2.42 -14.52
N PHE A 14 -2.56 2.85 -13.38
CA PHE A 14 -2.97 4.07 -12.68
C PHE A 14 -2.86 5.33 -13.52
N ALA A 15 -1.78 5.47 -14.30
CA ALA A 15 -1.62 6.58 -15.24
C ALA A 15 -2.68 6.59 -16.35
N ASN A 16 -3.23 5.42 -16.70
CA ASN A 16 -4.27 5.24 -17.71
C ASN A 16 -5.70 5.15 -17.12
N GLY A 17 -5.91 5.56 -15.86
CA GLY A 17 -7.25 5.58 -15.29
C GLY A 17 -7.69 4.25 -14.64
N LEU A 18 -6.80 3.26 -14.51
CA LEU A 18 -7.12 1.91 -14.02
C LEU A 18 -6.47 1.62 -12.66
N ILE A 19 -7.12 0.81 -11.83
CA ILE A 19 -6.51 0.27 -10.61
C ILE A 19 -6.31 -1.22 -10.80
N LEU A 20 -5.08 -1.63 -11.10
CA LEU A 20 -4.74 -3.03 -11.34
C LEU A 20 -4.33 -3.73 -10.05
N ASP A 21 -4.88 -4.92 -9.83
CA ASP A 21 -4.45 -5.82 -8.76
C ASP A 21 -3.09 -6.48 -9.08
N SER A 22 -2.56 -7.27 -8.15
CA SER A 22 -1.30 -7.99 -8.32
C SER A 22 -1.35 -9.09 -9.40
N ALA A 23 -2.52 -9.43 -9.93
CA ALA A 23 -2.68 -10.33 -11.08
C ALA A 23 -2.91 -9.56 -12.40
N GLY A 24 -2.91 -8.22 -12.36
CA GLY A 24 -3.10 -7.35 -13.52
C GLY A 24 -4.56 -7.09 -13.87
N ASN A 25 -5.51 -7.44 -13.02
CA ASN A 25 -6.93 -7.24 -13.29
C ASN A 25 -7.41 -5.89 -12.75
N ASN A 26 -8.30 -5.24 -13.49
CA ASN A 26 -9.10 -4.12 -12.99
C ASN A 26 -10.43 -4.68 -12.48
N ASN A 27 -10.55 -4.91 -11.17
CA ASN A 27 -11.69 -5.56 -10.54
C ASN A 27 -12.44 -4.61 -9.58
N GLU A 28 -13.59 -5.06 -9.08
CA GLU A 28 -14.45 -4.33 -8.14
C GLU A 28 -13.84 -4.11 -6.74
N CYS A 29 -12.78 -4.85 -6.40
CA CYS A 29 -12.05 -4.68 -5.15
C CYS A 29 -10.99 -3.56 -5.24
N PHE A 30 -10.69 -3.05 -6.45
CA PHE A 30 -9.74 -1.97 -6.68
C PHE A 30 -8.39 -2.18 -5.97
N ASN A 31 -7.82 -3.39 -6.07
CA ASN A 31 -6.56 -3.78 -5.45
C ASN A 31 -6.57 -3.82 -3.90
N PHE A 32 -7.74 -3.77 -3.25
CA PHE A 32 -7.86 -4.15 -1.85
C PHE A 32 -7.88 -5.67 -1.71
N TYR A 33 -7.01 -6.19 -0.85
CA TYR A 33 -6.97 -7.62 -0.50
C TYR A 33 -7.97 -7.97 0.60
N ASP A 34 -8.19 -7.04 1.54
CA ASP A 34 -9.04 -7.20 2.71
C ASP A 34 -9.50 -5.83 3.22
N TRP A 35 -10.76 -5.69 3.61
CA TRP A 35 -11.33 -4.42 4.03
C TRP A 35 -12.54 -4.55 4.96
N PHE A 36 -12.71 -3.56 5.84
CA PHE A 36 -13.88 -3.43 6.73
C PHE A 36 -14.79 -2.25 6.36
N CYS A 37 -14.37 -1.38 5.44
CA CYS A 37 -15.20 -0.28 4.95
C CYS A 37 -16.24 -0.75 3.93
N LYS A 38 -17.15 0.13 3.52
CA LYS A 38 -18.13 -0.20 2.46
C LYS A 38 -17.44 -0.32 1.09
N ASP A 39 -17.87 -1.25 0.26
CA ASP A 39 -17.33 -1.50 -1.10
C ASP A 39 -17.36 -0.23 -1.97
N SER A 40 -18.41 0.58 -1.84
CA SER A 40 -18.54 1.86 -2.55
C SER A 40 -17.45 2.89 -2.21
N SER A 41 -16.67 2.66 -1.16
CA SER A 41 -15.53 3.50 -0.79
C SER A 41 -14.20 3.05 -1.39
N LEU A 42 -14.09 1.81 -1.87
CA LEU A 42 -12.82 1.19 -2.25
C LEU A 42 -12.13 1.95 -3.37
N GLN A 43 -12.84 2.22 -4.48
CA GLN A 43 -12.26 2.92 -5.63
C GLN A 43 -11.56 4.22 -5.22
N ARG A 44 -12.28 5.11 -4.52
CA ARG A 44 -11.74 6.40 -4.07
C ARG A 44 -10.55 6.22 -3.12
N LYS A 45 -10.60 5.23 -2.22
CA LYS A 45 -9.49 4.92 -1.31
C LYS A 45 -8.25 4.42 -2.08
N SER A 46 -8.43 3.54 -3.06
CA SER A 46 -7.35 3.04 -3.92
C SER A 46 -6.67 4.17 -4.70
N TRP A 47 -7.45 5.10 -5.27
CA TRP A 47 -6.90 6.30 -5.91
C TRP A 47 -6.02 7.12 -4.96
N ASN A 48 -6.47 7.28 -3.71
CA ASN A 48 -5.73 8.02 -2.69
C ASN A 48 -4.48 7.28 -2.19
N LEU A 49 -4.51 5.94 -2.16
CA LEU A 49 -3.37 5.11 -1.79
C LEU A 49 -2.34 5.05 -2.91
N MET A 50 -2.73 4.86 -4.17
CA MET A 50 -1.79 4.88 -5.31
C MET A 50 -1.00 6.19 -5.41
N LYS A 51 -1.63 7.34 -5.12
CA LYS A 51 -0.91 8.62 -5.01
C LYS A 51 0.18 8.57 -3.92
N LYS A 52 -0.09 7.93 -2.80
CA LYS A 52 0.87 7.76 -1.69
C LYS A 52 1.94 6.73 -2.01
N VAL A 53 1.61 5.65 -2.72
CA VAL A 53 2.59 4.71 -3.28
C VAL A 53 3.59 5.46 -4.15
N LYS A 54 3.13 6.31 -5.08
CA LYS A 54 4.02 7.16 -5.90
C LYS A 54 4.92 8.06 -5.06
N THR A 55 4.38 8.72 -4.03
CA THR A 55 5.18 9.54 -3.11
C THR A 55 6.22 8.70 -2.36
N PHE A 56 5.83 7.55 -1.83
CA PHE A 56 6.72 6.64 -1.11
C PHE A 56 7.87 6.16 -2.00
N LEU A 57 7.58 5.72 -3.23
CA LEU A 57 8.59 5.31 -4.21
C LEU A 57 9.56 6.44 -4.57
N LYS A 58 9.09 7.68 -4.70
CA LYS A 58 9.95 8.85 -4.95
C LYS A 58 11.03 9.01 -3.85
N HIS A 59 10.70 8.68 -2.62
CA HIS A 59 11.62 8.75 -1.47
C HIS A 59 12.33 7.44 -1.17
N ASN A 60 12.01 6.36 -1.90
CA ASN A 60 12.61 5.05 -1.75
C ASN A 60 13.02 4.49 -3.13
N PRO A 61 13.96 5.15 -3.83
CA PRO A 61 14.37 4.76 -5.19
C PRO A 61 15.06 3.39 -5.26
N GLN A 62 15.45 2.82 -4.10
CA GLN A 62 16.00 1.47 -4.00
C GLN A 62 14.95 0.35 -4.21
N ILE A 63 13.66 0.68 -4.22
CA ILE A 63 12.61 -0.31 -4.49
C ILE A 63 12.53 -0.58 -5.99
N ASP A 64 12.83 -1.81 -6.39
CA ASP A 64 12.68 -2.25 -7.77
C ASP A 64 11.19 -2.48 -8.10
N ILE A 65 10.64 -1.62 -8.95
CA ILE A 65 9.24 -1.67 -9.38
C ILE A 65 8.94 -2.82 -10.36
N LEU A 66 9.97 -3.49 -10.89
CA LEU A 66 9.81 -4.67 -11.74
C LEU A 66 9.73 -5.96 -10.93
N GLU A 67 10.37 -5.97 -9.74
CA GLU A 67 10.44 -7.11 -8.82
C GLU A 67 9.49 -6.99 -7.61
N THR A 68 8.66 -5.96 -7.59
CA THR A 68 7.66 -5.75 -6.54
C THR A 68 6.26 -5.56 -7.08
N TYR A 69 5.25 -5.68 -6.23
CA TYR A 69 3.87 -5.26 -6.48
C TYR A 69 3.29 -4.61 -5.22
N VAL A 70 2.13 -3.95 -5.35
CA VAL A 70 1.41 -3.35 -4.23
C VAL A 70 -0.01 -3.91 -4.10
N PHE A 71 -0.49 -4.06 -2.87
CA PHE A 71 -1.91 -4.21 -2.57
C PHE A 71 -2.32 -3.32 -1.40
N PHE A 72 -3.63 -3.15 -1.22
CA PHE A 72 -4.22 -2.29 -0.19
C PHE A 72 -4.99 -3.09 0.85
N LYS A 73 -5.06 -2.54 2.05
CA LYS A 73 -5.99 -3.00 3.09
C LYS A 73 -6.69 -1.84 3.75
N ASN A 74 -7.91 -2.10 4.21
CA ASN A 74 -8.58 -1.24 5.17
C ASN A 74 -8.76 -2.03 6.47
N ASN A 75 -8.04 -1.65 7.53
CA ASN A 75 -7.93 -2.41 8.77
C ASN A 75 -8.92 -1.93 9.84
N CYS A 76 -9.38 -2.85 10.69
CA CYS A 76 -10.18 -2.57 11.87
C CYS A 76 -9.34 -2.72 13.15
N PRO A 77 -8.98 -1.62 13.86
CA PRO A 77 -8.03 -1.69 14.96
C PRO A 77 -8.55 -2.30 16.28
N MET A 78 -9.78 -2.84 16.36
CA MET A 78 -10.51 -3.10 17.62
C MET A 78 -10.75 -1.85 18.50
N ARG A 79 -9.76 -0.97 18.67
CA ARG A 79 -9.81 0.34 19.32
C ARG A 79 -9.29 1.42 18.38
N GLY A 80 -10.15 2.38 18.02
CA GLY A 80 -9.84 3.46 17.09
C GLY A 80 -10.60 3.35 15.75
N PRO A 81 -10.47 4.33 14.84
CA PRO A 81 -11.15 4.32 13.56
C PRO A 81 -10.52 3.31 12.58
N LEU A 82 -11.31 2.85 11.60
CA LEU A 82 -10.79 2.11 10.46
C LEU A 82 -9.71 2.95 9.75
N TYR A 83 -8.66 2.28 9.27
CA TYR A 83 -7.56 2.96 8.58
C TYR A 83 -7.09 2.18 7.37
N ASP A 84 -6.50 2.90 6.41
CA ASP A 84 -5.99 2.30 5.18
C ASP A 84 -4.48 2.07 5.29
N ASP A 85 -3.98 0.99 4.69
CA ASP A 85 -2.55 0.76 4.46
C ASP A 85 -2.30 0.34 3.01
N PHE A 86 -1.04 0.46 2.57
CA PHE A 86 -0.57 -0.23 1.38
C PHE A 86 0.67 -1.05 1.72
N ARG A 87 0.83 -2.17 1.01
CA ARG A 87 1.92 -3.12 1.25
C ARG A 87 2.68 -3.39 -0.04
N ILE A 88 3.99 -3.13 0.00
CA ILE A 88 4.90 -3.46 -1.10
C ILE A 88 5.42 -4.87 -0.85
N CYS A 89 5.28 -5.74 -1.85
CA CYS A 89 5.61 -7.16 -1.74
C CYS A 89 6.54 -7.58 -2.86
N ASP A 90 7.37 -8.58 -2.57
CA ASP A 90 8.24 -9.23 -3.54
C ASP A 90 7.41 -10.11 -4.48
N VAL A 91 7.60 -9.98 -5.80
CA VAL A 91 6.78 -10.72 -6.80
C VAL A 91 7.01 -12.22 -6.79
N THR A 92 8.20 -12.66 -6.35
CA THR A 92 8.63 -14.06 -6.42
C THR A 92 8.17 -14.83 -5.18
N THR A 93 8.36 -14.25 -4.01
CA THR A 93 8.09 -14.87 -2.71
C THR A 93 6.73 -14.49 -2.14
N GLY A 94 6.13 -13.39 -2.59
CA GLY A 94 4.91 -12.81 -2.01
C GLY A 94 5.13 -12.18 -0.63
N ASN A 95 6.37 -12.12 -0.15
CA ASN A 95 6.68 -11.55 1.16
C ASN A 95 6.46 -10.05 1.17
N VAL A 96 5.86 -9.55 2.24
CA VAL A 96 5.74 -8.11 2.49
C VAL A 96 7.13 -7.55 2.79
N LEU A 97 7.52 -6.53 2.02
CA LEU A 97 8.76 -5.77 2.20
C LEU A 97 8.51 -4.55 3.08
N TYR A 98 7.41 -3.85 2.81
CA TYR A 98 6.98 -2.67 3.54
C TYR A 98 5.47 -2.68 3.77
N THR A 99 5.05 -2.23 4.95
CA THR A 99 3.68 -1.81 5.22
C THR A 99 3.70 -0.33 5.55
N VAL A 100 2.95 0.47 4.81
CA VAL A 100 2.93 1.92 4.97
C VAL A 100 1.52 2.35 5.31
N ILE A 101 1.39 3.01 6.46
CA ILE A 101 0.12 3.41 7.05
C ILE A 101 0.07 4.93 7.04
N PRO A 102 -0.72 5.58 6.17
CA PRO A 102 -0.75 7.04 6.10
C PRO A 102 -1.33 7.72 7.34
N LYS A 103 -2.20 7.02 8.08
CA LYS A 103 -2.76 7.43 9.38
C LYS A 103 -3.32 6.20 10.09
N CYS A 104 -2.61 5.70 11.09
CA CYS A 104 -2.95 4.51 11.84
C CYS A 104 -4.13 4.78 12.77
N GLY A 105 -5.09 3.86 12.81
CA GLY A 105 -6.26 3.96 13.69
C GLY A 105 -5.92 3.78 15.16
N HIS A 106 -4.82 3.09 15.48
CA HIS A 106 -4.37 2.87 16.86
C HIS A 106 -3.60 4.07 17.42
N SER A 107 -2.55 4.50 16.72
CA SER A 107 -1.62 5.53 17.20
C SER A 107 -2.02 6.95 16.78
N GLY A 108 -2.86 7.09 15.74
CA GLY A 108 -3.15 8.37 15.09
C GLY A 108 -2.03 8.89 14.19
N LEU A 109 -0.89 8.20 14.11
CA LEU A 109 0.31 8.61 13.37
C LEU A 109 0.37 7.98 11.98
N ALA A 110 1.16 8.58 11.10
CA ALA A 110 1.65 7.91 9.90
C ALA A 110 2.83 7.01 10.25
N GLU A 111 2.93 5.83 9.66
CA GLU A 111 3.90 4.81 10.03
C GLU A 111 4.46 4.10 8.79
N ILE A 112 5.74 3.75 8.84
CA ILE A 112 6.41 2.86 7.90
C ILE A 112 6.93 1.68 8.69
N TRP A 113 6.55 0.48 8.28
CA TRP A 113 7.02 -0.80 8.81
C TRP A 113 7.72 -1.57 7.69
N GLY A 114 8.70 -2.40 8.04
CA GLY A 114 9.43 -3.18 7.03
C GLY A 114 10.40 -4.18 7.64
N ARG A 115 11.09 -4.91 6.76
CA ARG A 115 12.02 -5.98 7.16
C ARG A 115 13.27 -5.51 7.89
N GLU A 116 13.61 -4.22 7.80
CA GLU A 116 14.82 -3.66 8.45
C GLU A 116 14.88 -3.95 9.96
N ASN A 117 13.71 -4.03 10.62
CA ASN A 117 13.60 -4.38 12.03
C ASN A 117 12.69 -5.60 12.28
N ASP A 118 12.56 -6.50 11.29
CA ASP A 118 11.67 -7.67 11.32
C ASP A 118 10.20 -7.34 11.67
N PHE A 119 9.70 -6.16 11.29
CA PHE A 119 8.37 -5.68 11.66
C PHE A 119 8.11 -5.65 13.19
N LYS A 120 9.15 -5.59 14.03
CA LYS A 120 9.01 -5.51 15.50
C LYS A 120 8.44 -4.17 15.99
N GLY A 121 8.48 -3.16 15.13
CA GLY A 121 7.95 -1.82 15.38
C GLY A 121 7.96 -0.98 14.09
N PRO A 122 7.39 0.24 14.08
CA PRO A 122 7.54 1.13 12.95
C PRO A 122 9.01 1.56 12.81
N ILE A 123 9.56 1.47 11.60
CA ILE A 123 10.87 1.99 11.23
C ILE A 123 10.86 3.52 11.31
N LYS A 124 9.74 4.13 10.90
CA LYS A 124 9.53 5.58 10.99
C LYS A 124 8.10 5.90 11.33
N THR A 125 7.90 6.91 12.17
CA THR A 125 6.59 7.48 12.49
C THR A 125 6.59 8.99 12.29
N ALA A 126 5.44 9.57 11.94
CA ALA A 126 5.27 11.01 11.89
C ALA A 126 3.80 11.39 12.12
N GLU A 127 3.51 12.64 12.50
CA GLU A 127 2.14 13.12 12.67
C GLU A 127 1.29 13.02 11.39
N THR A 128 1.92 13.13 10.21
CA THR A 128 1.23 13.01 8.92
C THR A 128 2.10 12.28 7.92
N PHE A 129 1.48 11.66 6.91
CA PHE A 129 2.18 10.93 5.86
C PHE A 129 3.27 11.76 5.18
N SER A 130 3.00 13.03 4.85
CA SER A 130 4.00 13.89 4.20
C SER A 130 5.22 14.19 5.08
N LYS A 131 5.05 14.17 6.41
CA LYS A 131 6.15 14.36 7.37
C LYS A 131 7.04 13.11 7.51
N LEU A 132 6.63 11.95 6.98
CA LEU A 132 7.51 10.77 6.92
C LEU A 132 8.74 10.98 6.02
N PHE A 133 8.70 11.95 5.11
CA PHE A 133 9.74 12.16 4.09
C PHE A 133 10.48 13.50 4.22
N ARG A 134 10.25 14.19 5.34
CA ARG A 134 11.02 15.37 5.73
C ARG A 134 12.14 14.97 6.68
#